data_AF-A0A4R6VQ16-F1
#
_entry.id   AF-A0A4R6VQ16-F1
#
_cell.length_a   1.000
_cell.length_b   1.000
_cell.length_c   1.000
_cell.angle_alpha   90.00
_cell.angle_beta   90.00
_cell.angle_gamma   90.00
#
_symmetry.space_group_name_H-M   'P 1'
#
loop_
_entity.id
_entity.type
_entity.pdbx_description
1 polymer ?
#
loop_
_entity_poly.entity_id
_entity_poly.type
_entity_poly.pdbx_seq_one_letter_code
_entity_poly.pdbx_strand_id
1 'polypeptide(L)'
;MVTIMADPKTYKKTQDALEKLNEEQFYVTQKNGTERPFQNEYWDHNEKGIYVDIVSGEPLFVSADKFDSGCGWPSFSRPINPDWVKEHTDTSHGMVRTEVRSHHGDSHLGHVFNDGPAEMGGLRYCINSASLRFIPSSKMEEEGYGEYLELVVG
;
A
#
# COMPACT_ATOMS: atom_id res chain seq x y z
N MET A 1 28.06 25.57 -2.85
CA MET A 1 27.13 24.47 -3.23
C MET A 1 27.08 23.53 -2.05
N VAL A 2 26.03 23.63 -1.22
CA VAL A 2 25.80 22.65 -0.15
C VAL A 2 24.90 21.59 -0.75
N THR A 3 25.49 20.45 -1.10
CA THR A 3 24.73 19.25 -1.45
C THR A 3 24.11 18.73 -0.15
N ILE A 4 22.84 19.04 0.08
CA ILE A 4 22.05 18.35 1.10
C ILE A 4 21.72 16.99 0.50
N MET A 5 22.59 16.00 0.71
CA MET A 5 22.16 14.60 0.61
C MET A 5 21.46 14.29 1.93
N ALA A 6 20.13 14.47 1.96
CA ALA A 6 19.34 13.72 2.92
C ALA A 6 19.66 12.24 2.69
N ASP A 7 19.96 11.49 3.75
CA ASP A 7 20.19 10.04 3.66
C ASP A 7 19.03 9.43 2.86
N PRO A 8 19.29 8.69 1.77
CA PRO A 8 18.22 8.06 1.02
C PRO A 8 17.48 7.12 1.98
N LYS A 9 16.21 7.44 2.24
CA LYS A 9 15.36 6.69 3.17
C LYS A 9 15.37 5.23 2.73
N THR A 10 16.10 4.40 3.47
CA THR A 10 16.27 3.00 3.12
C THR A 10 15.12 2.22 3.73
N TYR A 11 14.11 1.91 2.92
CA TYR A 11 13.01 1.05 3.33
C TYR A 11 13.52 -0.37 3.52
N LYS A 12 13.16 -0.99 4.65
CA LYS A 12 13.54 -2.36 4.95
C LYS A 12 12.61 -2.99 5.97
N LYS A 13 12.36 -4.27 5.80
CA LYS A 13 11.81 -5.13 6.85
C LYS A 13 12.80 -5.23 8.02
N THR A 14 12.32 -5.01 9.24
CA THR A 14 13.10 -5.21 10.47
C THR A 14 12.35 -6.08 11.46
N GLN A 15 13.09 -6.75 12.35
CA GLN A 15 12.49 -7.57 13.40
C GLN A 15 11.63 -6.73 14.37
N ASP A 16 12.10 -5.52 14.73
CA ASP A 16 11.36 -4.58 15.57
C ASP A 16 10.03 -4.14 14.94
N ALA A 17 10.00 -3.94 13.62
CA ALA A 17 8.76 -3.64 12.91
C ALA A 17 7.77 -4.81 12.97
N LEU A 18 8.25 -6.05 12.83
CA LEU A 18 7.41 -7.25 12.91
C LEU A 18 6.82 -7.47 14.30
N GLU A 19 7.58 -7.17 15.35
CA GLU A 19 7.13 -7.31 16.75
C GLU A 19 6.07 -6.29 17.15
N LYS A 20 5.96 -5.19 16.40
CA LYS A 20 4.94 -4.15 16.60
C LYS A 20 3.62 -4.42 15.87
N LEU A 21 3.60 -5.40 14.97
CA LEU A 21 2.39 -5.77 14.24
C LEU A 21 1.40 -6.42 15.20
N ASN A 22 0.12 -6.07 15.06
CA ASN A 22 -0.95 -6.86 15.67
C ASN A 22 -1.13 -8.20 14.93
N GLU A 23 -1.96 -9.08 15.47
CA GLU A 23 -2.17 -10.43 14.91
C GLU A 23 -2.67 -10.41 13.45
N GLU A 24 -3.60 -9.50 13.12
CA GLU A 24 -4.16 -9.40 11.76
C GLU A 24 -3.14 -8.84 10.76
N GLN A 25 -2.41 -7.79 11.15
CA GLN A 25 -1.33 -7.20 10.35
C GLN A 25 -0.23 -8.23 10.07
N PHE A 26 0.16 -9.01 11.08
CA PHE A 26 1.15 -10.08 10.90
C PHE A 26 0.59 -11.19 10.00
N TYR A 27 -0.65 -11.63 10.21
CA TYR A 27 -1.30 -12.65 9.39
C TYR A 27 -1.40 -12.23 7.92
N VAL A 28 -1.87 -11.02 7.64
CA VAL A 28 -1.96 -10.47 6.29
C VAL A 28 -0.57 -10.37 5.67
N THR A 29 0.32 -9.59 6.27
CA THR A 29 1.60 -9.24 5.63
C THR A 29 2.59 -10.39 5.54
N GLN A 30 2.60 -11.31 6.52
CA GLN A 30 3.62 -12.36 6.64
C GLN A 30 3.11 -13.77 6.32
N LYS A 31 1.79 -14.00 6.34
CA LYS A 31 1.17 -15.31 6.08
C LYS A 31 0.24 -15.30 4.87
N ASN A 32 0.29 -14.23 4.06
CA ASN A 32 -0.55 -14.05 2.88
C ASN A 32 -2.05 -14.15 3.22
N GLY A 33 -2.41 -13.67 4.40
CA GLY A 33 -3.79 -13.61 4.86
C GLY A 33 -4.58 -12.54 4.12
N THR A 34 -5.90 -12.61 4.24
CA THR A 34 -6.81 -11.58 3.73
C THR A 34 -7.75 -11.16 4.87
N GLU A 35 -7.80 -9.87 5.17
CA GLU A 35 -8.70 -9.31 6.18
C GLU A 35 -10.15 -9.36 5.70
N ARG A 36 -11.11 -9.18 6.62
CA ARG A 36 -12.54 -9.24 6.26
C ARG A 36 -12.97 -8.04 5.41
N PRO A 37 -13.80 -8.24 4.37
CA PRO A 37 -14.34 -7.13 3.58
C PRO A 37 -15.25 -6.26 4.45
N PHE A 38 -15.20 -4.94 4.22
CA PHE A 38 -15.99 -3.91 4.92
C PHE A 38 -15.81 -3.85 6.45
N GLN A 39 -14.83 -4.57 6.99
CA GLN A 39 -14.50 -4.62 8.42
C GLN A 39 -13.01 -4.32 8.59
N ASN A 40 -12.53 -3.27 7.93
CA ASN A 40 -11.15 -2.85 7.94
C ASN A 40 -11.05 -1.32 7.97
N GLU A 41 -9.85 -0.80 8.20
CA GLU A 41 -9.66 0.62 8.51
C GLU A 41 -9.80 1.54 7.27
N TYR A 42 -9.45 1.05 6.08
CA TYR A 42 -9.25 1.93 4.93
C TYR A 42 -10.20 1.71 3.74
N TRP A 43 -11.17 0.79 3.81
CA TRP A 43 -12.11 0.59 2.70
C TRP A 43 -12.88 1.88 2.35
N ASP A 44 -13.46 2.57 3.33
CA ASP A 44 -14.23 3.83 3.17
C ASP A 44 -13.43 5.11 3.49
N HIS A 45 -12.12 4.97 3.75
CA HIS A 45 -11.25 6.09 4.09
C HIS A 45 -10.94 6.98 2.87
N ASN A 46 -11.10 8.31 3.01
CA ASN A 46 -10.95 9.28 1.92
C ASN A 46 -10.09 10.50 2.28
N GLU A 47 -9.35 10.47 3.39
CA GLU A 47 -8.45 11.58 3.76
C GLU A 47 -7.28 11.71 2.77
N LYS A 48 -6.84 12.94 2.54
CA LYS A 48 -5.70 13.25 1.65
C LYS A 48 -4.38 12.86 2.28
N GLY A 49 -3.63 11.99 1.63
CA GLY A 49 -2.33 11.51 2.10
C GLY A 49 -1.80 10.33 1.30
N ILE A 50 -0.89 9.59 1.90
CA ILE A 50 -0.29 8.38 1.31
C ILE A 50 -0.50 7.16 2.21
N TYR A 51 -0.48 5.99 1.59
CA TYR A 51 -0.50 4.70 2.25
C TYR A 51 0.88 4.08 2.11
N VAL A 52 1.53 3.81 3.24
CA VAL A 52 2.85 3.19 3.30
C VAL A 52 2.74 1.74 3.76
N ASP A 53 3.69 0.90 3.37
CA ASP A 53 3.85 -0.45 3.91
C ASP A 53 4.02 -0.35 5.44
N ILE A 54 3.13 -1.03 6.17
CA ILE A 54 3.17 -1.01 7.63
C ILE A 54 4.47 -1.59 8.21
N VAL A 55 5.17 -2.44 7.45
CA VAL A 55 6.39 -3.11 7.87
C VAL A 55 7.64 -2.28 7.60
N SER A 56 7.78 -1.76 6.38
CA SER A 56 9.01 -1.10 5.93
C SER A 56 8.94 0.42 5.91
N GLY A 57 7.73 1.00 5.91
CA GLY A 57 7.48 2.42 5.68
C GLY A 57 7.64 2.84 4.21
N GLU A 58 7.84 1.92 3.28
CA GLU A 58 7.87 2.19 1.84
C GLU A 58 6.52 2.78 1.39
N PRO A 59 6.47 3.93 0.71
CA PRO A 59 5.22 4.50 0.23
C PRO A 59 4.71 3.71 -0.97
N LEU A 60 3.47 3.25 -0.90
CA LEU A 60 2.90 2.31 -1.87
C LEU A 60 1.83 2.96 -2.73
N PHE A 61 0.90 3.70 -2.11
CA PHE A 61 -0.25 4.27 -2.80
C PHE A 61 -0.55 5.69 -2.33
N VAL A 62 -1.17 6.48 -3.20
CA VAL A 62 -1.61 7.85 -2.90
C VAL A 62 -3.13 7.92 -2.85
N SER A 63 -3.69 8.76 -1.98
CA SER A 63 -5.14 8.93 -1.85
C SER A 63 -5.81 9.39 -3.15
N ALA A 64 -5.10 10.12 -4.02
CA ALA A 64 -5.61 10.60 -5.30
C ALA A 64 -5.90 9.48 -6.31
N ASP A 65 -5.22 8.33 -6.17
CA ASP A 65 -5.43 7.14 -7.01
C ASP A 65 -6.36 6.11 -6.32
N LYS A 66 -6.85 6.39 -5.11
CA LYS A 66 -7.84 5.56 -4.41
C LYS A 66 -9.24 5.81 -4.97
N PHE A 67 -10.02 4.76 -5.15
CA PHE A 67 -11.42 4.84 -5.57
C PHE A 67 -12.30 3.83 -4.82
N ASP A 68 -13.60 4.09 -4.76
CA ASP A 68 -14.58 3.14 -4.23
C ASP A 68 -14.93 2.10 -5.30
N SER A 69 -14.48 0.87 -5.10
CA SER A 69 -14.78 -0.24 -6.00
C SER A 69 -15.96 -1.10 -5.53
N GLY A 70 -16.51 -0.85 -4.34
CA GLY A 70 -17.51 -1.71 -3.70
C GLY A 70 -17.03 -3.13 -3.36
N CYS A 71 -15.72 -3.43 -3.41
CA CYS A 71 -15.22 -4.79 -3.14
C CYS A 71 -15.03 -5.10 -1.64
N GLY A 72 -14.98 -4.07 -0.80
CA GLY A 72 -14.79 -4.20 0.65
C GLY A 72 -13.37 -4.02 1.15
N TRP A 73 -12.43 -3.68 0.29
CA TRP A 73 -11.04 -3.35 0.63
C TRP A 73 -10.63 -2.03 -0.06
N PRO A 74 -9.65 -1.27 0.47
CA PRO A 74 -9.12 -0.11 -0.23
C PRO A 74 -8.63 -0.50 -1.62
N SER A 75 -9.09 0.23 -2.62
CA SER A 75 -8.81 -0.02 -4.03
C SER A 75 -8.11 1.17 -4.66
N PHE A 76 -7.00 0.90 -5.35
CA PHE A 76 -6.18 1.92 -6.02
C PHE A 76 -6.03 1.60 -7.49
N SER A 77 -5.90 2.62 -8.33
CA SER A 77 -5.69 2.45 -9.78
C SER A 77 -4.25 2.07 -10.13
N ARG A 78 -3.27 2.54 -9.33
CA ARG A 78 -1.84 2.32 -9.53
C ARG A 78 -1.04 2.55 -8.25
N PRO A 79 0.16 1.95 -8.12
CA PRO A 79 1.11 2.31 -7.07
C PRO A 79 1.76 3.67 -7.35
N ILE A 80 2.37 4.27 -6.32
CA ILE A 80 3.21 5.49 -6.44
C ILE A 80 4.39 5.23 -7.39
N ASN A 81 5.01 4.05 -7.27
CA ASN A 81 6.10 3.61 -8.13
C ASN A 81 5.87 2.13 -8.50
N PRO A 82 5.78 1.77 -9.80
CA PRO A 82 5.58 0.38 -10.21
C PRO A 82 6.73 -0.55 -9.82
N ASP A 83 7.96 -0.05 -9.64
CA ASP A 83 9.10 -0.86 -9.23
C ASP A 83 9.06 -1.23 -7.73
N TRP A 84 8.20 -0.57 -6.95
CA TRP A 84 8.04 -0.74 -5.50
C TRP A 84 6.94 -1.71 -5.12
N VAL A 85 6.26 -2.28 -6.12
CA VAL A 85 5.36 -3.43 -5.96
C VAL A 85 5.85 -4.60 -6.80
N LYS A 86 5.73 -5.81 -6.26
CA LYS A 86 6.05 -7.05 -6.95
C LYS A 86 4.77 -7.81 -7.23
N GLU A 87 4.63 -8.25 -8.47
CA GLU A 87 3.49 -9.03 -8.94
C GLU A 87 3.87 -10.51 -9.06
N HIS A 88 3.08 -11.38 -8.44
CA HIS A 88 3.30 -12.83 -8.45
C HIS A 88 2.04 -13.57 -8.86
N THR A 89 2.17 -14.64 -9.65
CA THR A 89 1.03 -15.50 -9.95
C THR A 89 0.61 -16.27 -8.70
N ASP A 90 -0.64 -16.09 -8.29
CA ASP A 90 -1.27 -16.80 -7.17
C ASP A 90 -2.33 -17.77 -7.70
N THR A 91 -2.11 -19.06 -7.47
CA THR A 91 -3.04 -20.14 -7.86
C THR A 91 -3.79 -20.75 -6.66
N SER A 92 -3.75 -20.09 -5.50
CA SER A 92 -4.44 -20.55 -4.29
C SER A 92 -5.97 -20.45 -4.43
N HIS A 93 -6.69 -21.15 -3.55
CA HIS A 93 -8.16 -21.11 -3.47
C HIS A 93 -8.89 -21.44 -4.79
N GLY A 94 -8.23 -22.15 -5.72
CA GLY A 94 -8.81 -22.56 -7.01
C GLY A 94 -8.98 -21.43 -8.02
N MET A 95 -8.33 -20.27 -7.80
CA MET A 95 -8.38 -19.11 -8.69
C MET A 95 -6.98 -18.82 -9.24
N VAL A 96 -6.89 -18.16 -10.40
CA VAL A 96 -5.63 -17.59 -10.90
C VAL A 96 -5.73 -16.07 -10.75
N ARG A 97 -4.90 -15.50 -9.87
CA ARG A 97 -4.85 -14.07 -9.58
C ARG A 97 -3.40 -13.58 -9.62
N THR A 98 -3.23 -12.28 -9.65
CA THR A 98 -1.91 -11.65 -9.51
C THR A 98 -1.81 -11.07 -8.10
N GLU A 99 -1.03 -11.73 -7.24
CA GLU A 99 -0.65 -11.24 -5.91
C GLU A 99 0.22 -10.00 -6.05
N VAL A 100 0.02 -9.03 -5.15
CA VAL A 100 0.84 -7.83 -5.02
C VAL A 100 1.55 -7.84 -3.67
N ARG A 101 2.87 -7.61 -3.68
CA ARG A 101 3.73 -7.52 -2.50
C ARG A 101 4.55 -6.24 -2.50
N SER A 102 4.92 -5.69 -1.33
CA SER A 102 5.84 -4.55 -1.26
C SER A 102 7.26 -4.97 -1.62
N HIS A 103 8.03 -4.10 -2.28
CA HIS A 103 9.36 -4.45 -2.74
C HIS A 103 10.34 -4.64 -1.58
N HIS A 104 10.38 -3.68 -0.65
CA HIS A 104 11.38 -3.62 0.43
C HIS A 104 10.95 -4.36 1.70
N GLY A 105 9.65 -4.46 1.95
CA GLY A 105 9.09 -5.21 3.08
C GLY A 105 8.83 -6.68 2.79
N ASP A 106 8.67 -7.04 1.50
CA ASP A 106 8.11 -8.34 1.08
C ASP A 106 6.79 -8.65 1.82
N SER A 107 6.00 -7.61 2.11
CA SER A 107 4.69 -7.72 2.75
C SER A 107 3.68 -8.14 1.70
N HIS A 108 2.89 -9.18 1.97
CA HIS A 108 1.68 -9.42 1.18
C HIS A 108 0.73 -8.23 1.34
N LEU A 109 0.36 -7.62 0.22
CA LEU A 109 -0.52 -6.45 0.19
C LEU A 109 -1.94 -6.87 -0.21
N GLY A 110 -2.08 -7.68 -1.26
CA GLY A 110 -3.36 -8.10 -1.80
C GLY A 110 -3.22 -8.60 -3.23
N HIS A 111 -4.12 -8.17 -4.12
CA HIS A 111 -4.15 -8.61 -5.52
C HIS A 111 -4.48 -7.47 -6.48
N VAL A 112 -4.02 -7.58 -7.73
CA VAL A 112 -4.37 -6.67 -8.82
C VAL A 112 -5.28 -7.36 -9.84
N PHE A 113 -6.26 -6.61 -10.34
CA PHE A 113 -7.27 -7.05 -11.30
C PHE A 113 -7.40 -6.06 -12.46
N ASN A 114 -7.84 -6.54 -13.63
CA ASN A 114 -8.06 -5.72 -14.85
C ASN A 114 -9.50 -5.21 -14.96
N ASP A 115 -10.18 -4.99 -13.82
CA ASP A 115 -11.58 -4.57 -13.72
C ASP A 115 -11.72 -3.17 -13.08
N GLY A 116 -10.64 -2.39 -13.10
CA GLY A 116 -10.64 -1.01 -12.60
C GLY A 116 -11.23 0.01 -13.58
N PRO A 117 -11.39 1.28 -13.15
CA PRO A 117 -11.88 2.36 -14.00
C PRO A 117 -10.98 2.58 -15.22
N ALA A 118 -11.57 2.54 -16.42
CA ALA A 118 -10.82 2.61 -17.68
C ALA A 118 -10.07 3.95 -17.82
N GLU A 119 -10.67 5.05 -17.36
CA GLU A 119 -10.09 6.38 -17.33
C GLU A 119 -8.88 6.51 -16.39
N MET A 120 -8.72 5.58 -15.45
CA MET A 120 -7.58 5.52 -14.52
C MET A 120 -6.56 4.42 -14.90
N GLY A 121 -6.69 3.82 -16.08
CA GLY A 121 -5.78 2.79 -16.58
C GLY A 121 -6.31 1.36 -16.51
N GLY A 122 -7.53 1.14 -15.99
CA GLY A 122 -8.21 -0.16 -16.03
C GLY A 122 -7.75 -1.18 -14.99
N LEU A 123 -6.79 -0.82 -14.13
CA LEU A 123 -6.31 -1.68 -13.05
C LEU A 123 -7.00 -1.37 -11.73
N ARG A 124 -7.17 -2.41 -10.91
CA ARG A 124 -7.64 -2.31 -9.53
C ARG A 124 -6.69 -3.09 -8.62
N TYR A 125 -5.86 -2.36 -7.89
CA TYR A 125 -5.07 -2.86 -6.78
C TYR A 125 -5.97 -2.94 -5.55
N CYS A 126 -6.43 -4.15 -5.23
CA CYS A 126 -7.29 -4.46 -4.09
C CYS A 126 -6.41 -4.88 -2.91
N ILE A 127 -6.24 -3.99 -1.93
CA ILE A 127 -5.18 -4.10 -0.92
C ILE A 127 -5.79 -4.27 0.46
N ASN A 128 -5.15 -5.05 1.33
CA ASN A 128 -5.56 -5.18 2.72
C ASN A 128 -5.14 -3.92 3.51
N SER A 129 -6.05 -3.30 4.25
CA SER A 129 -5.76 -2.20 5.17
C SER A 129 -4.72 -2.59 6.21
N ALA A 130 -4.78 -3.83 6.73
CA ALA A 130 -3.81 -4.38 7.67
C ALA A 130 -2.37 -4.49 7.12
N SER A 131 -2.15 -4.28 5.82
CA SER A 131 -0.81 -4.16 5.22
C SER A 131 -0.31 -2.72 5.11
N LEU A 132 -1.17 -1.74 5.41
CA LEU A 132 -0.93 -0.33 5.18
C LEU A 132 -0.91 0.46 6.49
N ARG A 133 -0.19 1.57 6.47
CA ARG A 133 -0.32 2.67 7.44
C ARG A 133 -0.59 3.95 6.66
N PHE A 134 -1.66 4.66 7.01
CA PHE A 134 -1.97 5.93 6.38
C PHE A 134 -1.18 7.10 7.01
N ILE A 135 -0.67 8.00 6.16
CA ILE A 135 0.02 9.23 6.54
C ILE A 135 -0.77 10.42 5.97
N PRO A 136 -1.45 11.22 6.81
CA PRO A 136 -2.18 12.38 6.31
C PRO A 136 -1.21 13.41 5.75
N SER A 137 -1.62 14.12 4.70
CA SER A 137 -0.83 15.17 4.04
C SER A 137 -0.23 16.20 5.00
N SER A 138 -0.96 16.54 6.08
CA SER A 138 -0.51 17.46 7.12
C SER A 138 0.70 16.96 7.94
N LYS A 139 0.99 15.65 7.94
CA LYS A 139 2.11 15.03 8.65
C LYS A 139 3.21 14.49 7.74
N MET A 140 3.03 14.54 6.42
CA MET A 140 3.98 13.93 5.48
C MET A 140 5.37 14.56 5.58
N GLU A 141 5.50 15.88 5.71
CA GLU A 141 6.84 16.49 5.88
C GLU A 141 7.50 16.05 7.19
N GLU A 142 6.76 16.09 8.30
CA GLU A 142 7.23 15.70 9.63
C GLU A 142 7.70 14.24 9.66
N GLU A 143 6.98 13.34 8.99
CA GLU A 143 7.31 11.90 8.93
C GLU A 143 8.32 11.55 7.80
N GLY A 144 8.88 12.55 7.13
CA GLY A 144 9.91 12.38 6.11
C GLY A 144 9.38 11.79 4.80
N TYR A 145 8.18 12.18 4.39
CA TYR A 145 7.52 11.85 3.11
C TYR A 145 7.16 13.12 2.32
N GLY A 146 7.80 14.26 2.61
CA GLY A 146 7.50 15.55 1.97
C GLY A 146 7.66 15.53 0.45
N GLU A 147 8.56 14.70 -0.09
CA GLU A 147 8.77 14.55 -1.54
C GLU A 147 7.53 14.00 -2.29
N TYR A 148 6.60 13.33 -1.60
CA TYR A 148 5.38 12.76 -2.19
C TYR A 148 4.17 13.69 -2.08
N LEU A 149 4.32 14.88 -1.47
CA LEU A 149 3.19 15.80 -1.30
C LEU A 149 2.56 16.20 -2.62
N GLU A 150 3.35 16.41 -3.67
CA GLU A 150 2.87 16.81 -4.99
C GLU A 150 1.90 15.77 -5.59
N LEU A 151 2.03 14.49 -5.23
CA LEU A 151 1.13 13.43 -5.68
C LEU A 151 -0.25 13.48 -5.01
N VAL A 152 -0.35 14.10 -3.83
CA VAL A 152 -1.60 14.18 -3.05
C VAL A 152 -2.49 15.35 -3.49
N VAL A 153 -1.88 16.41 -4.02
CA VAL A 153 -2.58 17.66 -4.39
C VAL A 153 -3.01 17.70 -5.86
N GLY A 154 -2.45 16.80 -6.68
CA GLY A 154 -2.70 16.67 -8.11
C GLY A 154 -4.08 16.15 -8.48
#